data_AF-E2CNP7-F1
#
_entry.id   AF-E2CNP7-F1
#
_cell.length_a   1.000
_cell.length_b   1.000
_cell.length_c   1.000
_cell.angle_alpha   90.00
_cell.angle_beta   90.00
_cell.angle_gamma   90.00
#
_symmetry.space_group_name_H-M   'P 1'
#
loop_
_entity.id
_entity.type
_entity.pdbx_description
1 polymer ?
#
loop_
_entity_poly.entity_id
_entity_poly.type
_entity_poly.pdbx_seq_one_letter_code
_entity_poly.pdbx_strand_id
1 'polypeptide(L)'
;MKVSERGLAFIAKHEGFVSRGYLDPAGIITIGYGFTMRSRVFSSWWRATHNGRALKVGDHLSRSEANQLLLRLLDEEYAPPVSDALPNLKPYQFDACVSVVYNLGCRALRWKWSKALKNGEIARSAQLLERTGTTANGISLPGLIKRRLGEARLLRTGHYGLAQSRIAPTKDDIATLQTSLKQVGFDSGSIDGVLGDRTRDAIRAFQRSHPPLVVDGIAGPATRTRLQRQLAKRKGTALAMLSALLALLGRAMGQVPVDLTLMVAVSALCLRGLASLVWRYRGRVSSHIAKIGDWVHDQQI
;
A
#
# COMPACT_ATOMS: atom_id res chain seq x y z
N MET A 1 7.56 -27.57 -2.84
CA MET A 1 7.21 -26.36 -2.05
C MET A 1 6.45 -25.38 -2.93
N LYS A 2 5.70 -24.43 -2.37
CA LYS A 2 5.02 -23.35 -3.14
C LYS A 2 5.76 -22.03 -2.96
N VAL A 3 5.65 -21.14 -3.95
CA VAL A 3 6.25 -19.80 -3.88
C VAL A 3 5.49 -18.93 -2.90
N SER A 4 6.21 -18.23 -2.02
CA SER A 4 5.57 -17.33 -1.07
C SER A 4 5.08 -16.03 -1.73
N GLU A 5 4.14 -15.32 -1.12
CA GLU A 5 3.72 -13.99 -1.60
C GLU A 5 4.88 -12.99 -1.66
N ARG A 6 5.88 -13.13 -0.77
CA ARG A 6 7.09 -12.31 -0.74
C ARG A 6 8.01 -12.68 -1.91
N GLY A 7 8.11 -13.97 -2.23
CA GLY A 7 8.79 -14.49 -3.42
C GLY A 7 8.17 -13.98 -4.71
N LEU A 8 6.83 -14.03 -4.82
CA LEU A 8 6.09 -13.45 -5.94
C LEU A 8 6.38 -11.96 -6.11
N ALA A 9 6.30 -11.17 -5.03
CA ALA A 9 6.58 -9.74 -5.06
C ALA A 9 8.03 -9.43 -5.46
N PHE A 10 8.97 -10.28 -5.03
CA PHE A 10 10.37 -10.19 -5.40
C PHE A 10 10.60 -10.45 -6.89
N ILE A 11 10.02 -11.52 -7.43
CA ILE A 11 10.13 -11.86 -8.85
C ILE A 11 9.48 -10.77 -9.71
N ALA A 12 8.25 -10.36 -9.38
CA ALA A 12 7.51 -9.34 -10.12
C ALA A 12 8.22 -7.98 -10.18
N LYS A 13 9.04 -7.63 -9.16
CA LYS A 13 9.86 -6.41 -9.16
C LYS A 13 10.92 -6.43 -10.26
N HIS A 14 11.42 -7.62 -10.64
CA HIS A 14 12.50 -7.76 -11.62
C HIS A 14 11.99 -7.82 -13.06
N GLU A 15 10.80 -8.36 -13.30
CA GLU A 15 10.29 -8.59 -14.66
C GLU A 15 9.73 -7.34 -15.33
N GLY A 16 9.22 -6.38 -14.55
CA GLY A 16 8.42 -5.29 -15.10
C GLY A 16 7.08 -5.80 -15.64
N PHE A 17 6.06 -4.94 -15.63
CA PHE A 17 4.74 -5.31 -16.13
C PHE A 17 4.43 -4.54 -17.41
N VAL A 18 4.12 -5.26 -18.49
CA VAL A 18 3.67 -4.68 -19.75
C VAL A 18 2.22 -5.12 -20.00
N SER A 19 1.28 -4.18 -20.02
CA SER A 19 -0.15 -4.48 -20.16
C SER A 19 -0.56 -4.88 -21.57
N ARG A 20 0.26 -4.58 -22.58
CA ARG A 20 -0.02 -4.89 -23.98
C ARG A 20 0.97 -5.91 -24.54
N GLY A 21 0.48 -6.83 -25.37
CA GLY A 21 1.32 -7.78 -26.08
C GLY A 21 2.28 -7.05 -27.02
N TYR A 22 3.58 -7.38 -26.93
CA TYR A 22 4.66 -6.77 -27.72
C TYR A 22 5.59 -7.87 -28.26
N LEU A 23 6.42 -7.54 -29.24
CA LEU A 23 7.50 -8.43 -29.69
C LEU A 23 8.75 -8.17 -28.86
N ASP A 24 9.28 -9.21 -28.22
CA ASP A 24 10.57 -9.12 -27.56
C ASP A 24 11.73 -9.05 -28.58
N PRO A 25 12.99 -8.80 -28.14
CA PRO A 25 14.14 -8.79 -29.05
C PRO A 25 14.40 -10.13 -29.76
N ALA A 26 13.82 -11.23 -29.29
CA ALA A 26 13.90 -12.55 -29.91
C ALA A 26 12.74 -12.81 -30.91
N GLY A 27 11.87 -11.83 -31.15
CA GLY A 27 10.72 -11.93 -32.06
C GLY A 27 9.54 -12.72 -31.49
N ILE A 28 9.51 -12.96 -30.18
CA ILE A 28 8.46 -13.72 -29.49
C ILE A 28 7.43 -12.74 -28.91
N ILE A 29 6.14 -13.01 -29.19
CA ILE A 29 5.05 -12.22 -28.63
C ILE A 29 4.96 -12.46 -27.12
N THR A 30 5.12 -11.39 -26.36
CA THR A 30 5.26 -11.39 -24.90
C THR A 30 4.28 -10.38 -24.27
N ILE A 31 3.73 -10.70 -23.10
CA ILE A 31 2.79 -9.83 -22.35
C ILE A 31 2.96 -10.00 -20.83
N GLY A 32 2.52 -9.03 -20.03
CA GLY A 32 2.52 -9.13 -18.57
C GLY A 32 3.92 -9.10 -17.99
N TYR A 33 4.27 -10.13 -17.20
CA TYR A 33 5.58 -10.30 -16.55
C TYR A 33 6.55 -11.17 -17.39
N GLY A 34 6.47 -11.08 -18.72
CA GLY A 34 7.25 -11.95 -19.62
C GLY A 34 6.51 -13.23 -20.04
N PHE A 35 5.18 -13.23 -20.02
CA PHE A 35 4.41 -14.39 -20.45
C PHE A 35 4.43 -14.56 -21.95
N THR A 36 4.64 -15.80 -22.39
CA THR A 36 4.65 -16.18 -23.80
C THR A 36 3.82 -17.44 -24.00
N MET A 37 3.33 -17.67 -25.22
CA MET A 37 2.58 -18.88 -25.58
C MET A 37 3.39 -20.18 -25.46
N ARG A 38 4.68 -20.13 -25.08
CA ARG A 38 5.52 -21.30 -24.81
C ARG A 38 5.28 -21.89 -23.42
N SER A 39 4.76 -21.09 -22.47
CA SER A 39 4.35 -21.60 -21.17
C SER A 39 3.06 -22.39 -21.32
N ARG A 40 3.01 -23.60 -20.76
CA ARG A 40 1.84 -24.50 -20.77
C ARG A 40 0.69 -23.87 -19.98
N VAL A 41 0.99 -23.34 -18.80
CA VAL A 41 0.01 -22.70 -17.91
C VAL A 41 -0.53 -21.43 -18.56
N PHE A 42 0.35 -20.57 -19.07
CA PHE A 42 -0.09 -19.34 -19.74
C PHE A 42 -0.91 -19.64 -21.00
N SER A 43 -0.41 -20.51 -21.89
CA SER A 43 -1.10 -20.81 -23.14
C SER A 43 -2.44 -21.49 -22.93
N SER A 44 -2.56 -22.39 -21.96
CA SER A 44 -3.82 -23.02 -21.57
C SER A 44 -4.82 -21.98 -21.04
N TRP A 45 -4.40 -21.15 -20.08
CA TRP A 45 -5.24 -20.08 -19.53
C TRP A 45 -5.65 -19.06 -20.58
N TRP A 46 -4.73 -18.64 -21.45
CA TRP A 46 -4.98 -17.67 -22.50
C TRP A 46 -6.02 -18.18 -23.49
N ARG A 47 -5.86 -19.42 -23.98
CA ARG A 47 -6.83 -20.04 -24.89
C ARG A 47 -8.19 -20.23 -24.23
N ALA A 48 -8.25 -20.61 -22.96
CA ALA A 48 -9.51 -20.75 -22.24
C ALA A 48 -10.26 -19.41 -22.08
N THR A 49 -9.52 -18.31 -21.93
CA THR A 49 -10.10 -16.96 -21.73
C THR A 49 -10.33 -16.19 -23.03
N HIS A 50 -9.72 -16.60 -24.13
CA HIS A 50 -9.75 -15.90 -25.43
C HIS A 50 -10.25 -16.80 -26.57
N ASN A 51 -11.28 -17.61 -26.32
CA ASN A 51 -11.96 -18.42 -27.35
C ASN A 51 -11.00 -19.28 -28.19
N GLY A 52 -10.00 -19.90 -27.55
CA GLY A 52 -9.02 -20.77 -28.19
C GLY A 52 -7.91 -20.07 -28.97
N ARG A 53 -7.95 -18.75 -29.14
CA ARG A 53 -6.97 -18.03 -29.98
C ARG A 53 -5.62 -17.88 -29.28
N ALA A 54 -4.56 -17.73 -30.08
CA ALA A 54 -3.23 -17.39 -29.58
C ALA A 54 -3.10 -15.89 -29.28
N LEU A 55 -2.16 -15.56 -28.38
CA LEU A 55 -1.74 -14.19 -28.08
C LEU A 55 -1.24 -13.47 -29.35
N LYS A 56 -1.66 -12.23 -29.53
CA LYS A 56 -1.27 -11.33 -30.62
C LYS A 56 -0.71 -10.02 -30.05
N VAL A 57 0.09 -9.34 -30.88
CA VAL A 57 0.55 -7.97 -30.56
C VAL A 57 -0.66 -7.05 -30.38
N GLY A 58 -0.62 -6.22 -29.35
CA GLY A 58 -1.69 -5.27 -29.02
C GLY A 58 -2.78 -5.81 -28.07
N ASP A 59 -2.84 -7.13 -27.84
CA ASP A 59 -3.71 -7.74 -26.85
C ASP A 59 -3.47 -7.14 -25.46
N HIS A 60 -4.52 -7.05 -24.65
CA HIS A 60 -4.44 -6.45 -23.32
C HIS A 60 -4.55 -7.51 -22.22
N LEU A 61 -3.73 -7.38 -21.20
CA LEU A 61 -3.79 -8.17 -19.97
C LEU A 61 -3.76 -7.21 -18.79
N SER A 62 -4.74 -7.31 -17.87
CA SER A 62 -4.72 -6.47 -16.68
C SER A 62 -3.63 -6.93 -15.70
N ARG A 63 -3.15 -6.01 -14.86
CA ARG A 63 -2.12 -6.34 -13.87
C ARG A 63 -2.62 -7.33 -12.81
N SER A 64 -3.90 -7.28 -12.46
CA SER A 64 -4.53 -8.23 -11.54
C SER A 64 -4.55 -9.64 -12.11
N GLU A 65 -4.97 -9.79 -13.37
CA GLU A 65 -4.93 -11.08 -14.07
C GLU A 65 -3.50 -11.57 -14.18
N ALA A 66 -2.56 -10.69 -14.53
CA ALA A 66 -1.15 -11.05 -14.62
C ALA A 66 -0.56 -11.51 -13.28
N ASN A 67 -0.96 -10.89 -12.16
CA ASN A 67 -0.49 -11.31 -10.83
C ASN A 67 -1.04 -12.69 -10.44
N GLN A 68 -2.33 -12.94 -10.68
CA GLN A 68 -2.96 -14.24 -10.39
C GLN A 68 -2.33 -15.35 -11.25
N LEU A 69 -2.10 -15.05 -12.52
CA LEU A 69 -1.47 -15.97 -13.46
C LEU A 69 0.00 -16.23 -13.13
N LEU A 70 0.75 -15.19 -12.72
CA LEU A 70 2.15 -15.34 -12.34
C LEU A 70 2.31 -16.33 -11.18
N LEU A 71 1.46 -16.23 -10.14
CA LEU A 71 1.52 -17.15 -9.02
C LEU A 71 1.30 -18.60 -9.45
N ARG A 72 0.24 -18.84 -10.24
CA ARG A 72 -0.07 -20.18 -10.77
C ARG A 72 1.07 -20.72 -11.64
N LEU A 73 1.59 -19.90 -12.53
CA LEU A 73 2.68 -20.26 -13.43
C LEU A 73 3.96 -20.61 -12.67
N LEU A 74 4.31 -19.83 -11.64
CA LEU A 74 5.47 -20.13 -10.79
C LEU A 74 5.29 -21.46 -10.06
N ASP A 75 4.13 -21.69 -9.44
CA ASP A 75 3.84 -22.91 -8.67
C ASP A 75 3.76 -24.17 -9.53
N GLU A 76 3.30 -24.07 -10.78
CA GLU A 76 3.09 -25.23 -11.64
C GLU A 76 4.24 -25.52 -12.62
N GLU A 77 5.04 -24.52 -13.02
CA GLU A 77 6.11 -24.72 -14.02
C GLU A 77 7.52 -24.60 -13.45
N TYR A 78 7.73 -23.72 -12.47
CA TYR A 78 9.08 -23.36 -12.01
C TYR A 78 9.40 -23.91 -10.61
N ALA A 79 8.40 -23.99 -9.73
CA ALA A 79 8.52 -24.55 -8.39
C ALA A 79 8.81 -26.06 -8.35
N PRO A 80 8.20 -26.92 -9.20
CA PRO A 80 8.47 -28.36 -9.15
C PRO A 80 9.93 -28.70 -9.49
N PRO A 81 10.54 -28.20 -10.59
CA PRO A 81 11.95 -28.48 -10.88
C PRO A 81 12.91 -28.04 -9.77
N VAL A 82 12.62 -26.92 -9.10
CA VAL A 82 13.43 -26.46 -7.95
C VAL A 82 13.26 -27.40 -6.76
N SER A 83 12.03 -27.83 -6.46
CA SER A 83 11.75 -28.76 -5.36
C SER A 83 12.44 -30.10 -5.57
N ASP A 84 12.43 -30.63 -6.80
CA ASP A 84 13.06 -31.90 -7.15
C ASP A 84 14.59 -31.83 -7.07
N ALA A 85 15.17 -30.73 -7.54
CA ALA A 85 16.63 -30.54 -7.53
C ALA A 85 17.18 -30.22 -6.13
N LEU A 86 16.41 -29.51 -5.30
CA LEU A 86 16.82 -28.92 -4.02
C LEU A 86 15.71 -29.10 -2.97
N PRO A 87 15.54 -30.32 -2.40
CA PRO A 87 14.38 -30.65 -1.55
C PRO A 87 14.42 -30.01 -0.15
N ASN A 88 15.60 -29.64 0.37
CA ASN A 88 15.81 -29.21 1.75
C ASN A 88 16.05 -27.70 1.88
N LEU A 89 15.23 -26.88 1.21
CA LEU A 89 15.37 -25.42 1.24
C LEU A 89 14.46 -24.78 2.28
N LYS A 90 14.94 -23.70 2.91
CA LYS A 90 14.07 -22.78 3.64
C LYS A 90 13.16 -22.04 2.64
N PRO A 91 11.96 -21.57 3.04
CA PRO A 91 11.02 -20.90 2.12
C PRO A 91 11.64 -19.74 1.33
N TYR A 92 12.45 -18.91 1.98
CA TYR A 92 13.12 -17.78 1.31
C TYR A 92 14.23 -18.22 0.34
N GLN A 93 14.87 -19.36 0.58
CA GLN A 93 15.88 -19.93 -0.32
C GLN A 93 15.20 -20.53 -1.55
N PHE A 94 14.08 -21.20 -1.33
CA PHE A 94 13.21 -21.70 -2.39
C PHE A 94 12.76 -20.56 -3.31
N ASP A 95 12.25 -19.46 -2.74
CA ASP A 95 11.85 -18.28 -3.51
C ASP A 95 13.01 -17.69 -4.33
N ALA A 96 14.21 -17.61 -3.77
CA ALA A 96 15.40 -17.16 -4.50
C ALA A 96 15.71 -18.08 -5.68
N CYS A 97 15.71 -19.39 -5.48
CA CYS A 97 15.96 -20.38 -6.53
C CYS A 97 14.91 -20.31 -7.64
N VAL A 98 13.63 -20.17 -7.29
CA VAL A 98 12.55 -19.99 -8.29
C VAL A 98 12.75 -18.71 -9.08
N SER A 99 13.16 -17.60 -8.45
CA SER A 99 13.47 -16.35 -9.16
C SER A 99 14.61 -16.50 -10.17
N VAL A 100 15.64 -17.28 -9.83
CA VAL A 100 16.75 -17.60 -10.73
C VAL A 100 16.28 -18.43 -11.92
N VAL A 101 15.51 -19.48 -11.63
CA VAL A 101 14.99 -20.43 -12.64
C VAL A 101 13.95 -19.78 -13.54
N TYR A 102 13.16 -18.84 -13.04
CA TYR A 102 12.25 -18.04 -13.87
C TYR A 102 13.01 -17.20 -14.91
N ASN A 103 14.15 -16.61 -14.52
CA ASN A 103 14.95 -15.77 -15.41
C ASN A 103 15.83 -16.55 -16.40
N LEU A 104 16.44 -17.65 -15.94
CA LEU A 104 17.46 -18.38 -16.71
C LEU A 104 16.97 -19.75 -17.23
N GLY A 105 15.76 -20.15 -16.86
CA GLY A 105 15.18 -21.46 -17.13
C GLY A 105 15.70 -22.57 -16.22
N CYS A 106 15.02 -23.72 -16.25
CA CYS A 106 15.31 -24.87 -15.38
C CYS A 106 16.72 -25.46 -15.57
N ARG A 107 17.37 -25.21 -16.72
CA ARG A 107 18.76 -25.63 -16.96
C ARG A 107 19.75 -25.01 -15.98
N ALA A 108 19.42 -23.84 -15.41
CA ALA A 108 20.24 -23.17 -14.40
C ALA A 108 20.45 -24.01 -13.13
N LEU A 109 19.54 -24.95 -12.83
CA LEU A 109 19.67 -25.87 -11.70
C LEU A 109 20.85 -26.85 -11.84
N ARG A 110 21.42 -27.00 -13.04
CA ARG A 110 22.61 -27.84 -13.28
C ARG A 110 23.93 -27.08 -13.04
N TRP A 111 23.87 -25.78 -12.78
CA TRP A 111 25.05 -24.91 -12.70
C TRP A 111 25.70 -24.94 -11.32
N LYS A 112 26.90 -24.35 -11.22
CA LYS A 112 27.76 -24.41 -10.02
C LYS A 112 27.07 -23.91 -8.74
N TRP A 113 26.26 -22.83 -8.83
CA TRP A 113 25.57 -22.28 -7.67
C TRP A 113 24.57 -23.28 -7.06
N SER A 114 23.83 -24.00 -7.89
CA SER A 114 22.82 -24.99 -7.46
C SER A 114 23.50 -26.21 -6.85
N LYS A 115 24.61 -26.68 -7.46
CA LYS A 115 25.44 -27.75 -6.88
C LYS A 115 25.98 -27.38 -5.50
N ALA A 116 26.54 -26.17 -5.34
CA ALA A 116 27.01 -25.69 -4.05
C ALA A 116 25.87 -25.62 -3.01
N LEU A 117 24.69 -25.16 -3.42
CA LEU A 117 23.52 -25.11 -2.54
C LEU A 117 23.06 -26.51 -2.10
N LYS A 118 23.05 -27.48 -3.03
CA LYS A 118 22.72 -28.89 -2.75
C LYS A 118 23.66 -29.52 -1.71
N ASN A 119 24.92 -29.11 -1.71
CA ASN A 119 25.94 -29.53 -0.74
C ASN A 119 25.85 -28.77 0.60
N GLY A 120 24.87 -27.87 0.78
CA GLY A 120 24.74 -27.05 1.99
C GLY A 120 25.66 -25.82 2.03
N GLU A 121 26.44 -25.56 0.97
CA GLU A 121 27.39 -24.43 0.90
C GLU A 121 26.65 -23.12 0.52
N ILE A 122 25.76 -22.63 1.40
CA ILE A 122 24.88 -21.48 1.12
C ILE A 122 25.69 -20.22 0.75
N ALA A 123 26.74 -19.90 1.51
CA ALA A 123 27.55 -18.71 1.26
C ALA A 123 28.26 -18.75 -0.11
N ARG A 124 28.80 -19.92 -0.47
CA ARG A 124 29.44 -20.15 -1.77
C ARG A 124 28.42 -20.09 -2.90
N SER A 125 27.25 -20.69 -2.71
CA SER A 125 26.16 -20.63 -3.69
C SER A 125 25.75 -19.19 -3.98
N ALA A 126 25.59 -18.36 -2.94
CA ALA A 126 25.28 -16.96 -3.08
C ALA A 126 26.37 -16.20 -3.87
N GLN A 127 27.65 -16.37 -3.52
CA GLN A 127 28.77 -15.74 -4.24
C GLN A 127 28.81 -16.15 -5.74
N LEU A 128 28.54 -17.42 -6.04
CA LEU A 128 28.45 -17.89 -7.43
C LEU A 128 27.27 -17.25 -8.16
N LEU A 129 26.13 -17.08 -7.48
CA LEU A 129 24.93 -16.47 -8.03
C LEU A 129 25.14 -15.01 -8.45
N GLU A 130 25.91 -14.22 -7.68
CA GLU A 130 26.18 -12.80 -7.97
C GLU A 130 26.77 -12.56 -9.37
N ARG A 131 27.42 -13.57 -9.96
CA ARG A 131 28.09 -13.52 -11.26
C ARG A 131 27.41 -14.37 -12.34
N THR A 132 26.31 -15.04 -12.00
CA THR A 132 25.67 -16.03 -12.85
C THR A 132 24.66 -15.37 -13.78
N GLY A 133 24.81 -15.51 -15.10
CA GLY A 133 23.82 -15.00 -16.05
C GLY A 133 23.64 -13.48 -15.97
N THR A 134 24.74 -12.75 -15.76
CA THR A 134 24.76 -11.28 -15.68
C THR A 134 25.08 -10.62 -17.02
N THR A 135 25.36 -11.41 -18.05
CA THR A 135 25.76 -10.94 -19.38
C THR A 135 24.75 -11.35 -20.45
N ALA A 136 24.62 -10.52 -21.49
CA ALA A 136 23.92 -10.86 -22.74
C ALA A 136 24.83 -10.46 -23.90
N ASN A 137 25.05 -11.37 -24.86
CA ASN A 137 25.98 -11.18 -25.99
C ASN A 137 27.38 -10.70 -25.54
N GLY A 138 27.89 -11.24 -24.42
CA GLY A 138 29.19 -10.86 -23.85
C GLY A 138 29.20 -9.55 -23.05
N ILE A 139 28.13 -8.76 -23.08
CA ILE A 139 28.04 -7.47 -22.39
C ILE A 139 27.39 -7.66 -21.02
N SER A 140 28.03 -7.11 -19.98
CA SER A 140 27.46 -7.09 -18.62
C SER A 140 26.27 -6.14 -18.53
N LEU A 141 25.12 -6.64 -18.08
CA LEU A 141 23.89 -5.85 -17.96
C LEU A 141 23.66 -5.43 -16.50
N PRO A 142 23.66 -4.12 -16.18
CA PRO A 142 23.48 -3.63 -14.81
C PRO A 142 22.20 -4.14 -14.13
N GLY A 143 21.12 -4.30 -14.91
CA GLY A 143 19.86 -4.85 -14.42
C GLY A 143 19.96 -6.31 -13.95
N LEU A 144 20.68 -7.16 -14.71
CA LEU A 144 20.89 -8.57 -14.35
C LEU A 144 21.82 -8.70 -13.16
N ILE A 145 22.88 -7.90 -13.09
CA ILE A 145 23.77 -7.83 -11.91
C ILE A 145 22.96 -7.48 -10.66
N LYS A 146 22.14 -6.43 -10.72
CA LYS A 146 21.28 -6.01 -9.60
C LYS A 146 20.30 -7.11 -9.18
N ARG A 147 19.73 -7.84 -10.13
CA ARG A 147 18.85 -9.00 -9.86
C ARG A 147 19.60 -10.11 -9.13
N ARG A 148 20.73 -10.54 -9.67
CA ARG A 148 21.56 -11.63 -9.10
C ARG A 148 22.07 -11.29 -7.70
N LEU A 149 22.47 -10.05 -7.46
CA LEU A 149 22.80 -9.56 -6.11
C LEU A 149 21.61 -9.64 -5.14
N GLY A 150 20.40 -9.32 -5.61
CA GLY A 150 19.17 -9.43 -4.83
C GLY A 150 18.85 -10.88 -4.45
N GLU A 151 18.98 -11.80 -5.40
CA GLU A 151 18.72 -13.23 -5.17
C GLU A 151 19.79 -13.88 -4.30
N ALA A 152 21.07 -13.55 -4.50
CA ALA A 152 22.16 -14.00 -3.64
C ALA A 152 21.95 -13.53 -2.19
N ARG A 153 21.51 -12.28 -2.00
CA ARG A 153 21.13 -11.75 -0.69
C ARG A 153 19.94 -12.52 -0.11
N LEU A 154 18.88 -12.72 -0.88
CA LEU A 154 17.69 -13.45 -0.43
C LEU A 154 18.07 -14.88 -0.01
N LEU A 155 18.85 -15.58 -0.83
CA LEU A 155 19.33 -16.93 -0.56
C LEU A 155 20.14 -17.02 0.73
N ARG A 156 21.04 -16.06 0.96
CA ARG A 156 21.94 -16.05 2.12
C ARG A 156 21.26 -15.62 3.42
N THR A 157 20.38 -14.62 3.35
CA THR A 157 19.92 -13.87 4.53
C THR A 157 18.41 -13.88 4.75
N GLY A 158 17.62 -14.28 3.75
CA GLY A 158 16.16 -14.13 3.78
C GLY A 158 15.68 -12.69 3.55
N HIS A 159 16.58 -11.73 3.27
CA HIS A 159 16.21 -10.35 2.99
C HIS A 159 15.83 -10.16 1.52
N TYR A 160 14.53 -10.00 1.26
CA TYR A 160 13.98 -9.77 -0.09
C TYR A 160 14.38 -8.42 -0.71
N GLY A 161 14.95 -7.45 0.03
CA GLY A 161 15.34 -6.16 -0.55
C GLY A 161 14.17 -5.39 -1.21
N LEU A 162 12.94 -5.74 -0.84
CA LEU A 162 11.74 -4.98 -1.12
C LEU A 162 11.74 -3.85 -0.09
N ALA A 163 11.98 -2.61 -0.52
CA ALA A 163 11.75 -1.44 0.33
C ALA A 163 10.33 -1.58 0.90
N GLN A 164 10.22 -1.54 2.23
CA GLN A 164 9.05 -1.92 3.02
C GLN A 164 7.73 -1.72 2.27
N SER A 165 7.23 -2.82 1.74
CA SER A 165 5.83 -2.97 1.39
C SER A 165 5.51 -4.43 1.67
N ARG A 166 4.61 -4.64 2.64
CA ARG A 166 3.98 -5.92 3.04
C ARG A 166 4.60 -6.69 4.21
N ILE A 167 4.59 -6.09 5.40
CA ILE A 167 3.90 -6.82 6.49
C ILE A 167 2.44 -6.85 6.04
N ALA A 168 1.76 -8.00 6.10
CA ALA A 168 0.30 -8.01 5.88
C ALA A 168 -0.28 -6.87 6.73
N PRO A 169 -1.04 -5.94 6.13
CA PRO A 169 -1.43 -4.73 6.84
C PRO A 169 -2.06 -5.17 8.15
N THR A 170 -1.50 -4.66 9.25
CA THR A 170 -1.98 -5.00 10.58
C THR A 170 -3.44 -4.57 10.69
N LYS A 171 -4.16 -5.11 11.68
CA LYS A 171 -5.55 -4.68 11.95
C LYS A 171 -5.65 -3.15 12.02
N ASP A 172 -4.66 -2.50 12.61
CA ASP A 172 -4.57 -1.05 12.74
C ASP A 172 -4.29 -0.34 11.41
N ASP A 173 -3.46 -0.92 10.54
CA ASP A 173 -3.24 -0.40 9.18
C ASP A 173 -4.53 -0.44 8.34
N ILE A 174 -5.31 -1.52 8.47
CA ILE A 174 -6.58 -1.68 7.77
C ILE A 174 -7.62 -0.72 8.34
N ALA A 175 -7.71 -0.58 9.66
CA ALA A 175 -8.59 0.37 10.32
C ALA A 175 -8.28 1.82 9.91
N THR A 176 -6.98 2.16 9.82
CA THR A 176 -6.51 3.46 9.34
C THR A 176 -6.92 3.70 7.87
N LEU A 177 -6.80 2.68 7.02
CA LEU A 177 -7.23 2.74 5.64
C LEU A 177 -8.75 2.91 5.51
N GLN A 178 -9.53 2.12 6.25
CA GLN A 178 -11.00 2.21 6.29
C GLN A 178 -11.46 3.61 6.72
N THR A 179 -10.84 4.16 7.77
CA THR A 179 -11.07 5.52 8.26
C THR A 179 -10.76 6.56 7.19
N SER A 180 -9.60 6.42 6.55
CA SER A 180 -9.14 7.34 5.50
C SER A 180 -10.10 7.35 4.31
N LEU A 181 -10.55 6.18 3.86
CA LEU A 181 -11.53 6.05 2.77
C LEU A 181 -12.86 6.72 3.10
N LYS A 182 -13.39 6.51 4.32
CA LYS A 182 -14.61 7.20 4.76
C LYS A 182 -14.44 8.71 4.79
N GLN A 183 -13.33 9.20 5.31
CA GLN A 183 -13.04 10.64 5.38
C GLN A 183 -12.94 11.31 4.01
N VAL A 184 -12.57 10.57 2.95
CA VAL A 184 -12.60 11.07 1.57
C VAL A 184 -13.90 10.77 0.83
N GLY A 185 -14.89 10.17 1.50
CA GLY A 185 -16.25 9.95 0.98
C GLY A 185 -16.50 8.58 0.35
N PHE A 186 -15.64 7.58 0.57
CA PHE A 186 -15.83 6.21 0.09
C PHE A 186 -16.17 5.29 1.26
N ASP A 187 -17.37 4.70 1.24
CA ASP A 187 -17.83 3.85 2.34
C ASP A 187 -17.13 2.48 2.32
N SER A 188 -16.25 2.26 3.31
CA SER A 188 -15.49 1.03 3.49
C SER A 188 -16.17 0.02 4.42
N GLY A 189 -17.36 0.32 4.96
CA GLY A 189 -18.03 -0.49 5.97
C GLY A 189 -17.57 -0.16 7.40
N SER A 190 -17.67 -1.11 8.33
CA SER A 190 -17.19 -0.90 9.72
C SER A 190 -15.68 -0.73 9.77
N ILE A 191 -15.17 0.10 10.70
CA ILE A 191 -13.73 0.26 10.94
C ILE A 191 -13.29 -0.84 11.92
N ASP A 192 -13.28 -2.07 11.42
CA ASP A 192 -12.99 -3.28 12.19
C ASP A 192 -11.57 -3.80 11.98
N GLY A 193 -10.81 -3.19 11.06
CA GLY A 193 -9.47 -3.61 10.68
C GLY A 193 -9.45 -4.92 9.89
N VAL A 194 -10.58 -5.32 9.29
CA VAL A 194 -10.70 -6.48 8.42
C VAL A 194 -10.85 -6.03 6.96
N LEU A 195 -10.03 -6.57 6.07
CA LEU A 195 -10.11 -6.25 4.64
C LEU A 195 -11.27 -7.05 3.99
N GLY A 196 -12.51 -6.67 4.31
CA GLY A 196 -13.73 -7.27 3.76
C GLY A 196 -14.12 -6.70 2.38
N ASP A 197 -15.18 -7.24 1.79
CA ASP A 197 -15.58 -6.89 0.41
C ASP A 197 -16.00 -5.43 0.26
N ARG A 198 -16.72 -4.87 1.25
CA ARG A 198 -17.04 -3.43 1.28
C ARG A 198 -15.79 -2.55 1.28
N THR A 199 -14.76 -2.92 2.04
CA THR A 199 -13.50 -2.19 2.06
C THR A 199 -12.78 -2.28 0.70
N ARG A 200 -12.79 -3.46 0.05
CA ARG A 200 -12.21 -3.63 -1.30
C ARG A 200 -12.96 -2.82 -2.35
N ASP A 201 -14.28 -2.79 -2.29
CA ASP A 201 -15.11 -2.02 -3.22
C ASP A 201 -14.93 -0.52 -3.04
N ALA A 202 -14.78 -0.05 -1.79
CA ALA A 202 -14.40 1.33 -1.50
C ALA A 202 -13.03 1.69 -2.10
N ILE A 203 -12.04 0.81 -2.00
CA ILE A 203 -10.73 1.01 -2.62
C ILE A 203 -10.85 1.10 -4.14
N ARG A 204 -11.62 0.20 -4.78
CA ARG A 204 -11.84 0.24 -6.23
C ARG A 204 -12.56 1.51 -6.66
N ALA A 205 -13.60 1.93 -5.94
CA ALA A 205 -14.32 3.17 -6.21
C ALA A 205 -13.40 4.40 -6.07
N PHE A 206 -12.55 4.42 -5.06
CA PHE A 206 -11.55 5.47 -4.88
C PHE A 206 -10.53 5.49 -6.03
N GLN A 207 -10.04 4.31 -6.45
CA GLN A 207 -9.10 4.19 -7.57
C GLN A 207 -9.75 4.65 -8.89
N ARG A 208 -11.01 4.27 -9.17
CA ARG A 208 -11.76 4.68 -10.38
C ARG A 208 -11.91 6.19 -10.48
N SER A 209 -12.21 6.84 -9.37
CA SER A 209 -12.42 8.30 -9.31
C SER A 209 -11.13 9.11 -9.37
N HIS A 210 -9.95 8.47 -9.33
CA HIS A 210 -8.67 9.16 -9.26
C HIS A 210 -7.64 8.60 -10.26
N PRO A 211 -7.80 8.87 -11.58
CA PRO A 211 -6.75 8.59 -12.56
C PRO A 211 -5.42 9.28 -12.17
N PRO A 212 -4.24 8.68 -12.47
CA PRO A 212 -4.01 7.44 -13.21
C PRO A 212 -3.90 6.19 -12.30
N LEU A 213 -4.65 6.12 -11.21
CA LEU A 213 -4.62 4.94 -10.33
C LEU A 213 -5.19 3.70 -11.03
N VAL A 214 -4.54 2.55 -10.80
CA VAL A 214 -5.03 1.24 -11.25
C VAL A 214 -6.14 0.78 -10.33
N VAL A 215 -7.24 0.29 -10.91
CA VAL A 215 -8.42 -0.20 -10.18
C VAL A 215 -8.27 -1.69 -9.87
N ASP A 216 -7.39 -2.02 -8.94
CA ASP A 216 -7.11 -3.40 -8.53
C ASP A 216 -7.71 -3.77 -7.16
N GLY A 217 -8.31 -2.81 -6.45
CA GLY A 217 -8.84 -3.00 -5.10
C GLY A 217 -7.77 -3.18 -4.02
N ILE A 218 -6.50 -2.90 -4.35
CA ILE A 218 -5.36 -3.01 -3.44
C ILE A 218 -4.84 -1.60 -3.13
N ALA A 219 -4.84 -1.24 -1.85
CA ALA A 219 -4.28 0.04 -1.39
C ALA A 219 -2.74 0.02 -1.36
N GLY A 220 -2.11 -0.05 -2.54
CA GLY A 220 -0.67 0.05 -2.73
C GLY A 220 -0.13 1.47 -2.49
N PRO A 221 1.20 1.69 -2.59
CA PRO A 221 1.82 2.99 -2.31
C PRO A 221 1.20 4.15 -3.10
N ALA A 222 0.92 3.95 -4.39
CA ALA A 222 0.29 4.98 -5.22
C ALA A 222 -1.11 5.38 -4.71
N THR A 223 -1.94 4.39 -4.37
CA THR A 223 -3.28 4.62 -3.80
C THR A 223 -3.20 5.29 -2.44
N ARG A 224 -2.31 4.85 -1.54
CA ARG A 224 -2.11 5.46 -0.21
C ARG A 224 -1.62 6.90 -0.30
N THR A 225 -0.64 7.19 -1.15
CA THR A 225 -0.14 8.55 -1.36
C THR A 225 -1.25 9.46 -1.92
N ARG A 226 -2.05 8.96 -2.88
CA ARG A 226 -3.17 9.74 -3.43
C ARG A 226 -4.25 10.00 -2.39
N LEU A 227 -4.56 9.00 -1.55
CA LEU A 227 -5.52 9.09 -0.46
C LEU A 227 -5.08 10.13 0.58
N GLN A 228 -3.82 10.08 1.02
CA GLN A 228 -3.24 11.07 1.94
C GLN A 228 -3.29 12.49 1.38
N ARG A 229 -3.00 12.68 0.08
CA ARG A 229 -3.13 13.99 -0.57
C ARG A 229 -4.56 14.52 -0.55
N GLN A 230 -5.56 13.66 -0.75
CA GLN A 230 -6.98 14.08 -0.68
C GLN A 230 -7.39 14.47 0.75
N LEU A 231 -6.92 13.73 1.75
CA LEU A 231 -7.15 14.08 3.16
C LEU A 231 -6.51 15.43 3.51
N ALA A 232 -5.27 15.66 3.07
CA ALA A 232 -4.58 16.93 3.28
C ALA A 232 -5.31 18.09 2.58
N LYS A 233 -5.80 17.88 1.35
CA LYS A 233 -6.59 18.88 0.63
C LYS A 233 -7.87 19.25 1.38
N ARG A 234 -8.64 18.26 1.87
CA ARG A 234 -9.86 18.51 2.65
C ARG A 234 -9.58 19.30 3.93
N LYS A 235 -8.51 18.96 4.67
CA LYS A 235 -8.08 19.72 5.86
C LYS A 235 -7.69 21.15 5.50
N GLY A 236 -6.93 21.34 4.43
CA GLY A 236 -6.54 22.66 3.94
C GLY A 236 -7.72 23.54 3.53
N THR A 237 -8.71 22.98 2.83
CA THR A 237 -9.93 23.71 2.44
C THR A 237 -10.77 24.11 3.66
N ALA A 238 -10.89 23.23 4.67
CA ALA A 238 -11.57 23.55 5.92
C ALA A 238 -10.87 24.70 6.66
N LEU A 239 -9.53 24.66 6.74
CA LEU A 239 -8.74 25.72 7.36
C LEU A 239 -8.89 27.05 6.61
N ALA A 240 -8.86 27.02 5.27
CA ALA A 240 -9.03 28.20 4.44
C ALA A 240 -10.42 28.83 4.58
N MET A 241 -11.48 28.01 4.63
CA MET A 241 -12.85 28.50 4.90
C MET A 241 -12.96 29.14 6.28
N LEU A 242 -12.35 28.53 7.31
CA LEU A 242 -12.33 29.10 8.65
C LEU A 242 -11.60 30.45 8.68
N SER A 243 -10.43 30.56 8.03
CA SER A 243 -9.70 31.81 7.90
C SER A 243 -10.49 32.88 7.14
N ALA A 244 -11.19 32.50 6.06
CA ALA A 244 -12.04 33.40 5.31
C ALA A 244 -13.23 33.89 6.14
N LEU A 245 -13.88 33.00 6.91
CA LEU A 245 -14.96 33.36 7.83
C LEU A 245 -14.47 34.32 8.92
N LEU A 246 -13.31 34.05 9.52
CA LEU A 246 -12.68 34.93 10.51
C LEU A 246 -12.32 36.30 9.92
N ALA A 247 -11.81 36.35 8.69
CA ALA A 247 -11.54 37.61 8.00
C ALA A 247 -12.83 38.39 7.70
N LEU A 248 -13.91 37.70 7.33
CA LEU A 248 -15.23 38.30 7.11
C LEU A 248 -15.80 38.89 8.40
N LEU A 249 -15.71 38.14 9.51
CA LEU A 249 -16.09 38.61 10.85
C LEU A 249 -15.25 39.83 11.27
N GLY A 250 -13.93 39.81 11.01
CA GLY A 250 -13.05 40.95 11.28
C GLY A 250 -13.44 42.21 10.47
N ARG A 251 -13.81 42.05 9.19
CA ARG A 251 -14.32 43.17 8.38
C ARG A 251 -15.66 43.70 8.87
N ALA A 252 -16.58 42.82 9.28
CA ALA A 252 -17.86 43.22 9.85
C ALA A 252 -17.66 43.99 11.17
N MET A 253 -16.73 43.54 12.03
CA MET A 253 -16.34 44.28 13.24
C MET A 253 -15.61 45.59 12.93
N GLY A 254 -14.90 45.71 11.81
CA GLY A 254 -14.28 46.95 11.36
C GLY A 254 -15.28 48.05 10.94
N GLN A 255 -16.55 47.71 10.73
CA GLN A 255 -17.64 48.68 10.53
C GLN A 255 -18.35 49.07 11.83
N VAL A 256 -17.99 48.42 12.94
CA VAL A 256 -18.49 48.74 14.26
C VAL A 256 -17.56 49.80 14.88
N PRO A 257 -18.09 50.90 15.45
CA PRO A 257 -17.26 51.88 16.13
C PRO A 257 -16.37 51.23 17.18
N VAL A 258 -15.10 51.63 17.23
CA VAL A 258 -14.08 51.02 18.11
C VAL A 258 -14.54 51.00 19.57
N ASP A 259 -15.30 52.01 20.00
CA ASP A 259 -15.88 52.13 21.34
C ASP A 259 -16.88 51.01 21.67
N LEU A 260 -17.74 50.63 20.72
CA LEU A 260 -18.71 49.56 20.92
C LEU A 260 -18.01 48.20 20.93
N THR A 261 -17.00 48.01 20.07
CA THR A 261 -16.17 46.80 20.02
C THR A 261 -15.39 46.61 21.32
N LEU A 262 -14.81 47.69 21.87
CA LEU A 262 -14.17 47.68 23.19
C LEU A 262 -15.16 47.38 24.30
N MET A 263 -16.34 48.02 24.31
CA MET A 263 -17.37 47.75 25.31
C MET A 263 -17.81 46.29 25.31
N VAL A 264 -18.04 45.68 24.14
CA VAL A 264 -18.43 44.27 24.03
C VAL A 264 -17.30 43.34 24.48
N ALA A 265 -16.05 43.61 24.08
CA ALA A 265 -14.90 42.80 24.48
C ALA A 265 -14.63 42.86 25.99
N VAL A 266 -14.68 44.05 26.59
CA VAL A 266 -14.54 44.27 28.04
C VAL A 266 -15.69 43.58 28.78
N SER A 267 -16.93 43.75 28.31
CA SER A 267 -18.11 43.09 28.91
C SER A 267 -18.00 41.57 28.88
N ALA A 268 -17.53 40.99 27.76
CA ALA A 268 -17.33 39.54 27.64
C ALA A 268 -16.22 39.03 28.57
N LEU A 269 -15.11 39.78 28.71
CA LEU A 269 -14.04 39.47 29.66
C LEU A 269 -14.51 39.57 31.12
N CYS A 270 -15.27 40.61 31.45
CA CYS A 270 -15.89 40.78 32.77
C CYS A 270 -16.85 39.63 33.09
N LEU A 271 -17.72 39.25 32.16
CA LEU A 271 -18.65 38.12 32.32
C LEU A 271 -17.91 36.79 32.49
N ARG A 272 -16.84 36.55 31.71
CA ARG A 272 -15.99 35.36 31.89
C ARG A 272 -15.29 35.36 33.25
N GLY A 273 -14.75 36.50 33.66
CA GLY A 273 -14.13 36.70 34.97
C GLY A 273 -15.12 36.44 36.10
N LEU A 274 -16.32 37.02 36.03
CA LEU A 274 -17.43 36.78 36.96
C LEU A 274 -17.82 35.32 37.00
N ALA A 275 -18.02 34.66 35.86
CA ALA A 275 -18.33 33.23 35.81
C ALA A 275 -17.22 32.39 36.44
N SER A 276 -15.95 32.73 36.20
CA SER A 276 -14.80 32.04 36.81
C SER A 276 -14.71 32.26 38.32
N LEU A 277 -15.02 33.47 38.80
CA LEU A 277 -15.10 33.82 40.21
C LEU A 277 -16.26 33.09 40.88
N VAL A 278 -17.44 33.10 40.28
CA VAL A 278 -18.62 32.36 40.75
C VAL A 278 -18.31 30.86 40.81
N TRP A 279 -17.65 30.31 39.80
CA TRP A 279 -17.24 28.90 39.81
C TRP A 279 -16.20 28.60 40.89
N ARG A 280 -15.16 29.42 41.02
CA ARG A 280 -14.07 29.26 41.99
C ARG A 280 -14.54 29.45 43.43
N TYR A 281 -15.51 30.34 43.65
CA TYR A 281 -16.10 30.62 44.96
C TYR A 281 -17.49 30.00 45.14
N ARG A 282 -17.87 29.02 44.30
CA ARG A 282 -19.22 28.42 44.28
C ARG A 282 -19.72 27.97 45.64
N GLY A 283 -18.83 27.46 46.50
CA GLY A 283 -19.18 27.03 47.86
C GLY A 283 -19.53 28.18 48.81
N ARG A 284 -18.89 29.36 48.70
CA ARG A 284 -19.22 30.54 49.52
C ARG A 284 -20.38 31.34 48.96
N VAL A 285 -20.54 31.36 47.64
CA VAL A 285 -21.67 31.99 46.96
C VAL A 285 -22.96 31.23 47.28
N SER A 286 -22.94 29.90 47.22
CA SER A 286 -24.08 29.06 47.60
C SER A 286 -24.53 29.27 49.05
N SER A 287 -23.59 29.49 49.99
CA SER A 287 -23.93 29.68 51.40
C SER A 287 -24.47 31.09 51.73
N HIS A 288 -24.09 32.11 50.96
CA HIS A 288 -24.68 33.45 51.08
C HIS A 288 -26.05 33.55 50.41
N ILE A 289 -26.24 32.89 49.25
CA ILE A 289 -27.55 32.82 48.59
C ILE A 289 -28.57 32.10 49.48
N ALA A 290 -28.16 31.00 50.16
CA ALA A 290 -29.01 30.33 51.13
C ALA A 290 -29.44 31.25 52.28
N LYS A 291 -28.50 31.97 52.90
CA LYS A 291 -28.80 32.93 53.99
C LYS A 291 -29.71 34.09 53.58
N ILE A 292 -29.60 34.57 52.34
CA ILE A 292 -30.49 35.61 51.80
C ILE A 292 -31.89 35.05 51.54
N GLY A 293 -31.99 33.81 51.06
CA GLY A 293 -33.28 33.11 50.93
C GLY A 293 -33.99 32.96 52.27
N ASP A 294 -33.24 32.59 53.31
CA ASP A 294 -33.77 32.49 54.69
C ASP A 294 -34.27 33.85 55.22
N TRP A 295 -33.53 34.95 54.98
CA TRP A 295 -33.93 36.30 55.38
C TRP A 295 -35.17 36.84 54.65
N VAL A 296 -35.33 36.54 53.36
CA VAL A 296 -36.52 36.93 52.59
C VAL A 296 -37.74 36.12 53.01
N HIS A 297 -37.56 34.85 53.37
CA HIS A 297 -38.65 34.02 53.89
C HIS A 297 -39.16 34.54 55.25
N ASP A 298 -38.25 35.03 56.10
CA ASP A 298 -38.56 35.67 57.40
C ASP A 298 -39.27 37.04 57.29
N GLN A 299 -39.24 37.71 56.13
CA GLN A 299 -39.90 39.01 55.90
C GLN A 299 -41.30 38.87 55.24
N GLN A 300 -41.70 37.66 54.86
CA GLN A 300 -43.00 37.36 54.25
C GLN A 300 -43.94 36.57 55.17
N ILE A 301 -43.56 36.39 56.43
CA ILE A 301 -44.37 35.83 57.54
C ILE A 301 -44.66 36.96 58.52
#